data_AF-M0KN85-F1
#
_entry.id   AF-M0KN85-F1
#
_cell.length_a   1.000
_cell.length_b   1.000
_cell.length_c   1.000
_cell.angle_alpha   90.00
_cell.angle_beta   90.00
_cell.angle_gamma   90.00
#
_symmetry.space_group_name_H-M   'P 1'
#
loop_
_entity.id
_entity.type
_entity.pdbx_description
1 polymer ?
#
loop_
_entity_poly.entity_id
_entity_poly.type
_entity_poly.pdbx_seq_one_letter_code
_entity_poly.pdbx_strand_id
1 'polypeptide(L)'
;MLTTDSEGPEDLSLSIPADASQAEAAAITAAISAHLTDRQRAAVATAQRQTVEYVDEWTLAGRLASVGKRHPPDNVKRGEEWKAAARARY
;
A
#
# COMPACT_ATOMS: atom_id res chain seq x y z
N MET A 1 23.86 26.29 4.83
CA MET A 1 24.13 24.87 5.12
C MET A 1 22.81 24.13 5.05
N LEU A 2 22.56 23.34 4.00
CA LEU A 2 21.48 22.37 3.99
C LEU A 2 22.10 21.03 4.38
N THR A 3 21.73 20.52 5.55
CA THR A 3 22.00 19.13 5.93
C THR A 3 21.03 18.28 5.14
N THR A 4 21.51 17.58 4.12
CA THR A 4 20.76 16.50 3.49
C THR A 4 20.67 15.37 4.51
N ASP A 5 19.50 15.18 5.09
CA ASP A 5 19.16 13.99 5.87
C ASP A 5 19.09 12.82 4.89
N SER A 6 20.25 12.21 4.64
CA SER A 6 20.35 11.01 3.84
C SER A 6 20.05 9.86 4.78
N GLU A 7 18.77 9.48 4.90
CA GLU A 7 18.39 8.17 5.46
C GLU A 7 18.93 7.08 4.52
N GLY A 8 20.22 6.79 4.66
CA GLY A 8 20.79 5.52 4.23
C GLY A 8 20.15 4.39 5.04
N PRO A 9 20.18 3.14 4.54
CA PRO A 9 19.69 2.02 5.32
C PRO A 9 20.43 2.04 6.66
N GLU A 10 19.69 2.12 7.77
CA GLU A 10 20.30 2.00 9.08
C GLU A 10 21.14 0.73 9.09
N ASP A 11 22.42 0.88 9.44
CA ASP A 11 23.40 -0.20 9.37
C ASP A 11 23.08 -1.22 10.47
N LEU A 12 22.09 -2.07 10.19
CA LEU A 12 21.53 -3.04 11.11
C LEU A 12 22.50 -4.20 11.26
N SER A 13 23.34 -4.13 12.28
CA SER A 13 24.20 -5.25 12.69
C SER A 13 23.35 -6.39 13.27
N LEU A 14 23.18 -7.47 12.50
CA LEU A 14 22.55 -8.71 12.94
C LEU A 14 23.62 -9.72 13.37
N SER A 15 23.46 -10.30 14.57
CA SER A 15 24.31 -11.37 15.08
C SER A 15 23.51 -12.64 15.32
N ILE A 16 24.10 -13.78 15.00
CA ILE A 16 23.59 -15.09 15.40
C ILE A 16 23.98 -15.35 16.87
N PRO A 17 23.12 -15.95 17.70
CA PRO A 17 23.47 -16.33 19.06
C PRO A 17 24.67 -17.26 19.11
N ALA A 18 25.54 -17.08 20.10
CA ALA A 18 26.78 -17.84 20.23
C ALA A 18 26.57 -19.32 20.58
N ASP A 19 25.40 -19.65 21.15
CA ASP A 19 24.98 -20.99 21.53
C ASP A 19 24.10 -21.68 20.48
N ALA A 20 23.80 -21.01 19.36
CA ALA A 20 23.03 -21.61 18.28
C ALA A 20 23.82 -22.75 17.63
N SER A 21 23.20 -23.92 17.57
CA SER A 21 23.72 -25.02 16.75
C SER A 21 23.76 -24.61 15.28
N GLN A 22 24.54 -25.33 14.47
CA GLN A 22 24.61 -25.09 13.03
C GLN A 22 23.22 -25.16 12.36
N ALA A 23 22.37 -26.08 12.80
CA ALA A 23 21.02 -26.21 12.27
C ALA A 23 20.14 -25.00 12.61
N GLU A 24 20.22 -24.50 13.84
CA GLU A 24 19.48 -23.32 14.28
C GLU A 24 19.98 -22.04 13.60
N ALA A 25 21.30 -21.87 13.48
CA ALA A 25 21.91 -20.76 12.75
C ALA A 25 21.47 -20.74 11.28
N ALA A 26 21.41 -21.91 10.64
CA ALA A 26 20.91 -22.05 9.28
C ALA A 26 19.42 -21.71 9.17
N ALA A 27 18.60 -22.15 10.13
CA ALA A 27 17.17 -21.85 10.16
C ALA A 27 16.90 -20.34 10.33
N ILE A 28 17.64 -19.66 11.21
CA ILE A 28 17.54 -18.21 11.42
C ILE A 28 17.91 -17.47 10.12
N THR A 29 19.04 -17.84 9.51
CA THR A 29 19.50 -17.23 8.24
C THR A 29 18.48 -17.43 7.12
N ALA A 30 17.91 -18.63 7.01
CA ALA A 30 16.87 -18.95 6.05
C ALA A 30 15.59 -18.12 6.27
N ALA A 31 15.14 -17.96 7.53
CA ALA A 31 13.96 -17.16 7.85
C ALA A 31 14.15 -15.68 7.50
N ILE A 32 15.30 -15.09 7.84
CA ILE A 32 15.61 -13.68 7.54
C ILE A 32 15.66 -13.46 6.02
N SER A 33 16.40 -14.29 5.29
CA SER A 33 16.52 -14.19 3.84
C SER A 33 15.17 -14.37 3.11
N ALA A 34 14.34 -15.31 3.57
CA ALA A 34 13.00 -15.51 3.05
C ALA A 34 12.13 -14.26 3.26
N HIS A 35 12.16 -13.67 4.45
CA HIS A 35 11.43 -12.44 4.76
C HIS A 35 11.87 -11.26 3.89
N LEU A 36 13.18 -11.04 3.74
CA LEU A 36 13.71 -9.97 2.89
C LEU A 36 13.29 -10.15 1.42
N THR A 37 13.37 -11.39 0.92
CA THR A 37 12.94 -11.72 -0.45
C THR A 37 11.45 -11.48 -0.63
N ASP A 38 10.63 -11.85 0.36
CA ASP A 38 9.18 -11.64 0.33
C ASP A 38 8.83 -10.14 0.30
N ARG A 39 9.48 -9.33 1.15
CA ARG A 39 9.29 -7.87 1.13
C ARG A 39 9.69 -7.25 -0.21
N GLN A 40 10.79 -7.70 -0.81
CA GLN A 40 11.21 -7.24 -2.14
C GLN A 40 10.16 -7.60 -3.21
N ARG A 41 9.62 -8.83 -3.18
CA ARG A 41 8.55 -9.26 -4.10
C ARG A 41 7.27 -8.46 -3.91
N ALA A 42 6.85 -8.23 -2.67
CA ALA A 42 5.67 -7.44 -2.35
C ALA A 42 5.82 -5.97 -2.80
N ALA A 43 7.01 -5.38 -2.64
CA ALA A 43 7.31 -4.04 -3.14
C ALA A 43 7.21 -3.95 -4.66
N VAL A 44 7.79 -4.92 -5.39
CA VAL A 44 7.69 -4.99 -6.86
C VAL A 44 6.23 -5.17 -7.30
N ALA A 45 5.47 -6.05 -6.66
CA ALA A 45 4.05 -6.24 -6.96
C ALA A 45 3.23 -4.97 -6.71
N THR A 46 3.57 -4.21 -5.66
CA THR A 46 2.94 -2.92 -5.36
C THR A 46 3.28 -1.89 -6.44
N ALA A 47 4.54 -1.80 -6.87
CA ALA A 47 4.98 -0.88 -7.91
C ALA A 47 4.37 -1.19 -9.30
N GLN A 48 4.11 -2.47 -9.60
CA GLN A 48 3.41 -2.88 -10.83
C GLN A 48 1.90 -2.60 -10.79
N ARG A 49 1.33 -2.39 -9.60
CA ARG A 49 -0.08 -2.05 -9.47
C ARG A 49 -0.26 -0.58 -9.84
N GLN A 50 -1.04 -0.32 -10.89
CA GLN A 50 -1.46 1.04 -11.18
C GLN A 50 -2.17 1.61 -9.94
N THR A 51 -1.69 2.75 -9.45
CA THR A 51 -2.32 3.47 -8.35
C THR A 51 -3.69 3.95 -8.83
N VAL A 52 -4.74 3.25 -8.42
CA VAL A 52 -6.10 3.69 -8.67
C VAL A 52 -6.41 4.76 -7.66
N GLU A 53 -6.60 5.98 -8.15
CA GLU A 53 -7.07 7.08 -7.33
C GLU A 53 -8.61 7.07 -7.30
N TYR A 54 -9.17 7.21 -6.11
CA TYR A 54 -10.60 7.29 -5.88
C TYR A 54 -11.01 8.71 -5.55
N VAL A 55 -12.25 9.07 -5.85
CA VAL A 55 -12.80 10.37 -5.47
C VAL A 55 -13.24 10.39 -4.01
N ASP A 56 -13.29 11.58 -3.42
CA ASP A 56 -13.89 11.77 -2.10
C ASP A 56 -15.39 11.45 -2.16
N GLU A 57 -15.78 10.39 -1.46
CA GLU A 57 -17.13 9.83 -1.50
C GLU A 57 -18.16 10.82 -0.96
N TRP A 58 -17.81 11.59 0.08
CA TRP A 58 -18.70 12.58 0.69
C TRP A 58 -18.99 13.76 -0.24
N THR A 59 -17.97 14.26 -0.93
CA THR A 59 -18.11 15.30 -1.94
C THR A 59 -18.96 14.83 -3.12
N LEU A 60 -18.71 13.61 -3.61
CA LEU A 60 -19.52 13.04 -4.69
C LEU A 60 -20.98 12.82 -4.25
N ALA A 61 -21.19 12.32 -3.04
CA ALA A 61 -22.52 12.13 -2.45
C ALA A 61 -23.28 13.45 -2.35
N GLY A 62 -22.64 14.53 -1.90
CA GLY A 62 -23.26 15.86 -1.85
C GLY A 62 -23.69 16.36 -3.23
N ARG A 63 -22.84 16.18 -4.26
CA ARG A 63 -23.20 16.52 -5.65
C ARG A 63 -24.37 15.69 -6.16
N LEU A 64 -24.40 14.40 -5.87
CA LEU A 64 -25.50 13.50 -6.27
C LEU A 64 -26.82 13.81 -5.54
N ALA A 65 -26.75 14.15 -4.26
CA ALA A 65 -27.91 14.59 -3.49
C ALA A 65 -28.53 15.88 -4.07
N SER A 66 -27.70 16.81 -4.57
CA SER A 66 -28.20 18.05 -5.21
C SER A 66 -29.05 17.80 -6.46
N VAL A 67 -28.87 16.66 -7.13
CA VAL A 67 -29.68 16.22 -8.29
C VAL A 67 -30.69 15.12 -7.93
N GLY A 68 -30.97 14.95 -6.64
CA GLY A 68 -32.03 14.07 -6.12
C GLY A 68 -31.67 12.59 -6.02
N LYS A 69 -30.38 12.22 -6.02
CA LYS A 69 -29.95 10.82 -5.81
C LYS A 69 -29.62 10.59 -4.35
N ARG A 70 -30.28 9.65 -3.65
CA ARG A 70 -29.98 9.36 -2.23
C ARG A 70 -28.90 8.30 -2.02
N HIS A 71 -28.70 7.41 -3.00
CA HIS A 71 -27.74 6.31 -2.88
C HIS A 71 -26.53 6.53 -3.80
N PRO A 72 -25.47 7.20 -3.31
CA PRO A 72 -24.25 7.38 -4.07
C PRO A 72 -23.51 6.03 -4.21
N PRO A 73 -22.83 5.81 -5.35
CA PRO A 73 -21.96 4.66 -5.53
C PRO A 73 -20.64 4.81 -4.77
N ASP A 74 -20.16 3.70 -4.20
CA ASP A 74 -18.88 3.63 -3.47
C ASP A 74 -17.70 3.34 -4.41
N ASN A 75 -16.47 3.60 -3.95
CA ASN A 75 -15.23 3.25 -4.65
C ASN A 75 -15.18 3.78 -6.10
N VAL A 76 -15.66 5.01 -6.32
CA VAL A 76 -15.65 5.64 -7.64
C VAL A 76 -14.23 6.10 -7.98
N LYS A 77 -13.67 5.56 -9.07
CA LYS A 77 -12.35 5.98 -9.57
C LYS A 77 -12.41 7.42 -10.07
N ARG A 78 -11.33 8.18 -9.86
CA ARG A 78 -11.18 9.52 -10.42
C ARG A 78 -11.33 9.47 -11.96
N GLY A 79 -12.15 10.36 -12.51
CA GLY A 79 -12.49 10.42 -13.94
C GLY A 79 -13.71 9.56 -14.36
N GLU A 80 -14.19 8.68 -13.49
CA GLU A 80 -15.35 7.81 -13.74
C GLU A 80 -16.64 8.33 -13.05
N GLU A 81 -16.62 9.54 -12.50
CA GLU A 81 -17.71 10.14 -11.74
C GLU A 81 -19.00 10.24 -12.56
N TRP A 82 -18.88 10.53 -13.85
CA TRP A 82 -20.03 10.61 -14.76
C TRP A 82 -20.68 9.24 -15.01
N LYS A 83 -19.89 8.16 -15.11
CA LYS A 83 -20.43 6.79 -15.24
C LYS A 83 -21.07 6.34 -13.94
N ALA A 84 -20.45 6.70 -12.81
CA ALA A 84 -20.98 6.44 -11.49
C ALA A 84 -22.32 7.18 -11.27
N ALA A 85 -22.40 8.46 -11.64
CA ALA A 85 -23.61 9.25 -11.57
C ALA A 85 -24.77 8.67 -12.41
N ALA A 86 -24.47 8.13 -13.61
CA ALA A 86 -25.47 7.47 -14.44
C ALA A 86 -26.08 6.22 -13.78
N ARG A 87 -25.34 5.55 -12.88
CA ARG A 87 -25.78 4.35 -12.14
C ARG A 87 -26.39 4.67 -10.78
N ALA A 88 -26.21 5.89 -10.28
CA ALA A 88 -26.74 6.31 -9.00
C ALA A 88 -28.28 6.23 -8.98
N ARG A 89 -28.82 5.69 -7.90
CA ARG A 89 -30.26 5.44 -7.74
C ARG A 89 -30.88 6.55 -6.89
N TYR A 90 -32.18 6.75 -7.07
CA TYR A 90 -32.97 7.66 -6.23
C TYR A 90 -32.97 7.17 -4.79
#